data_AF-A0A535U0S9-F1
#
_entry.id   AF-A0A535U0S9-F1
#
_cell.length_a   1.000
_cell.length_b   1.000
_cell.length_c   1.000
_cell.angle_alpha   90.00
_cell.angle_beta   90.00
_cell.angle_gamma   90.00
#
_symmetry.space_group_name_H-M   'P 1'
#
loop_
_entity.id
_entity.type
_entity.pdbx_description
1 polymer ?
#
loop_
_entity_poly.entity_id
_entity_poly.type
_entity_poly.pdbx_seq_one_letter_code
_entity_poly.pdbx_strand_id
1 'polypeptide(L)'
;LNQSGKSTEPADFIGTLQDLEHVLRASDVVVISLPLTRTTKGLIGKKELAWMKPDALLVNVARGAIIDEEALYTHLKSHPTFMAGIDAWWTEPFLHGTFRMDYPFLELPNVLGSPHNSAVVSNIILEAARQAAENVKHFLEGEKVIGIVRREDYLW
;
A
#
# COMPACT_ATOMS: atom_id res chain seq x y z
N LEU A 1 3.39 8.15 -8.17
CA LEU A 1 2.64 6.90 -8.44
C LEU A 1 2.02 6.99 -9.82
N ASN A 2 2.32 6.00 -10.66
CA ASN A 2 1.87 5.97 -12.04
C ASN A 2 0.36 5.62 -12.09
N GLN A 3 -0.46 6.55 -12.57
CA GLN A 3 -1.87 6.30 -12.88
C GLN A 3 -2.12 6.23 -14.40
N SER A 4 -1.11 6.54 -15.21
CA SER A 4 -1.24 6.59 -16.67
C SER A 4 -1.02 5.23 -17.33
N GLY A 5 -0.53 4.23 -16.59
CA GLY A 5 -0.12 2.94 -17.13
C GLY A 5 1.11 3.04 -18.04
N LYS A 6 1.90 4.13 -17.94
CA LYS A 6 3.11 4.34 -18.76
C LYS A 6 4.32 4.58 -17.89
N SER A 7 5.41 3.88 -18.17
CA SER A 7 6.71 4.08 -17.52
C SER A 7 7.81 4.06 -18.58
N THR A 8 8.89 4.79 -18.32
CA THR A 8 10.16 4.68 -19.07
C THR A 8 11.07 3.61 -18.48
N GLU A 9 10.76 3.14 -17.27
CA GLU A 9 11.48 2.06 -16.60
C GLU A 9 11.18 0.70 -17.25
N PRO A 10 12.17 -0.20 -17.34
CA PRO A 10 11.97 -1.53 -17.90
C PRO A 10 11.01 -2.35 -17.02
N ALA A 11 9.96 -2.91 -17.63
CA ALA A 11 9.03 -3.84 -17.01
C ALA A 11 8.38 -4.72 -18.09
N ASP A 12 8.10 -5.99 -17.75
CA ASP A 12 7.40 -6.92 -18.64
C ASP A 12 5.94 -6.49 -18.89
N PHE A 13 5.33 -5.83 -17.91
CA PHE A 13 3.97 -5.30 -17.99
C PHE A 13 3.85 -3.98 -17.22
N ILE A 14 3.20 -2.99 -17.82
CA ILE A 14 2.81 -1.74 -17.16
C ILE A 14 1.35 -1.50 -17.51
N GLY A 15 0.54 -1.28 -16.48
CA GLY A 15 -0.89 -1.08 -16.64
C GLY A 15 -1.46 -0.15 -15.58
N THR A 16 -2.78 -0.19 -15.49
CA THR A 16 -3.61 0.63 -14.61
C THR A 16 -4.40 -0.24 -13.65
N LEU A 17 -5.24 0.36 -12.80
CA LEU A 17 -6.14 -0.44 -11.95
C LEU A 17 -7.17 -1.25 -12.76
N GLN A 18 -7.41 -0.91 -14.02
CA GLN A 18 -8.24 -1.71 -14.92
C GLN A 18 -7.62 -3.10 -15.21
N ASP A 19 -6.29 -3.22 -15.07
CA ASP A 19 -5.53 -4.43 -15.33
C ASP A 19 -5.28 -5.26 -14.06
N LEU A 20 -5.90 -4.89 -12.93
CA LEU A 20 -5.63 -5.50 -11.62
C LEU A 20 -5.86 -7.01 -11.63
N GLU A 21 -6.94 -7.51 -12.24
CA GLU A 21 -7.21 -8.95 -12.33
C GLU A 21 -6.09 -9.69 -13.07
N HIS A 22 -5.60 -9.13 -14.18
CA HIS A 22 -4.53 -9.74 -14.96
C HIS A 22 -3.25 -9.88 -14.12
N VAL A 23 -2.86 -8.81 -13.42
CA VAL A 23 -1.67 -8.80 -12.57
C VAL A 23 -1.83 -9.77 -11.39
N LEU A 24 -2.95 -9.74 -10.67
CA LEU A 24 -3.16 -10.60 -9.51
C LEU A 24 -3.15 -12.09 -9.87
N ARG A 25 -3.71 -12.47 -11.03
CA ARG A 25 -3.70 -13.86 -11.51
C ARG A 25 -2.32 -14.36 -11.92
N ALA A 26 -1.47 -13.46 -12.44
CA ALA A 26 -0.14 -13.81 -12.91
C ALA A 26 0.90 -13.86 -11.78
N SER A 27 0.71 -13.09 -10.72
CA SER A 27 1.70 -12.89 -9.65
C SER A 27 1.74 -14.02 -8.61
N ASP A 28 2.96 -14.49 -8.33
CA ASP A 28 3.27 -15.28 -7.13
C ASP A 28 3.45 -14.38 -5.89
N VAL A 29 3.94 -13.16 -6.12
CA VAL A 29 4.13 -12.13 -5.08
C VAL A 29 3.49 -10.82 -5.54
N VAL A 30 2.66 -10.23 -4.69
CA VAL A 30 2.03 -8.92 -4.92
C VAL A 30 2.50 -7.97 -3.84
N VAL A 31 3.12 -6.86 -4.23
CA VAL A 31 3.54 -5.80 -3.31
C VAL A 31 2.66 -4.57 -3.52
N ILE A 32 1.91 -4.19 -2.50
CA ILE A 32 1.08 -2.99 -2.50
C ILE A 32 1.92 -1.82 -2.00
N SER A 33 2.20 -0.89 -2.91
CA SER A 33 2.87 0.39 -2.64
C SER A 33 2.00 1.58 -3.08
N LEU A 34 0.68 1.41 -3.11
CA LEU A 34 -0.29 2.39 -3.59
C LEU A 34 -0.60 3.46 -2.52
N PRO A 35 -0.97 4.71 -2.89
CA PRO A 35 -1.47 5.65 -1.93
C PRO A 35 -2.88 5.23 -1.48
N LEU A 36 -3.29 5.57 -0.26
CA LEU A 36 -4.67 5.40 0.16
C LEU A 36 -5.49 6.63 -0.28
N THR A 37 -6.38 6.40 -1.23
CA THR A 37 -7.21 7.40 -1.90
C THR A 37 -8.65 6.92 -1.93
N ARG A 38 -9.56 7.75 -2.45
CA ARG A 38 -10.95 7.34 -2.69
C ARG A 38 -11.07 6.14 -3.61
N THR A 39 -10.15 5.96 -4.56
CA THR A 39 -10.18 4.87 -5.55
C THR A 39 -9.47 3.60 -5.11
N THR A 40 -8.56 3.69 -4.14
CA THR A 40 -7.77 2.55 -3.64
C THR A 40 -8.23 2.04 -2.28
N LYS A 41 -9.16 2.72 -1.60
CA LYS A 41 -9.76 2.23 -0.37
C LYS A 41 -10.52 0.93 -0.62
N GLY A 42 -10.16 -0.13 0.10
CA GLY A 42 -10.75 -1.45 -0.06
C GLY A 42 -10.55 -2.05 -1.46
N LEU A 43 -9.49 -1.64 -2.17
CA LEU A 43 -9.17 -2.14 -3.50
C LEU A 43 -8.99 -3.66 -3.51
N ILE A 44 -8.36 -4.21 -2.48
CA ILE A 44 -8.17 -5.66 -2.35
C ILE A 44 -9.21 -6.19 -1.37
N GLY A 45 -10.32 -6.72 -1.91
CA GLY A 45 -11.36 -7.40 -1.15
C GLY A 45 -11.38 -8.90 -1.40
N LYS A 46 -12.47 -9.55 -1.00
CA LYS A 46 -12.68 -11.00 -1.18
C LYS A 46 -12.54 -11.44 -2.64
N LYS A 47 -13.01 -10.63 -3.58
CA LYS A 47 -12.98 -10.94 -5.01
C LYS A 47 -11.55 -10.93 -5.55
N GLU A 48 -10.78 -9.91 -5.20
CA GLU A 48 -9.41 -9.72 -5.67
C GLU A 48 -8.47 -10.76 -5.05
N LEU A 49 -8.65 -11.08 -3.77
CA LEU A 49 -7.92 -12.17 -3.12
C LEU A 49 -8.19 -13.53 -3.80
N ALA A 50 -9.42 -13.78 -4.26
CA ALA A 50 -9.77 -15.01 -4.98
C ALA A 50 -9.18 -15.09 -6.40
N TRP A 51 -8.67 -13.99 -6.95
CA TRP A 51 -7.94 -14.00 -8.22
C TRP A 51 -6.48 -14.41 -8.07
N MET A 52 -5.90 -14.20 -6.90
CA MET A 52 -4.51 -14.54 -6.63
C MET A 52 -4.30 -16.06 -6.60
N LYS A 53 -3.05 -16.48 -6.80
CA LYS A 53 -2.69 -17.90 -6.69
C LYS A 53 -2.90 -18.41 -5.26
N PRO A 54 -3.28 -19.68 -5.05
CA PRO A 54 -3.56 -20.23 -3.71
C PRO A 54 -2.37 -20.20 -2.73
N ASP A 55 -1.15 -20.07 -3.24
CA ASP A 55 0.12 -20.02 -2.51
C ASP A 55 0.84 -18.67 -2.64
N ALA A 56 0.13 -17.64 -3.12
CA ALA A 56 0.71 -16.32 -3.33
C ALA A 56 1.11 -15.63 -2.00
N LEU A 57 2.05 -14.70 -2.10
CA LEU A 57 2.44 -13.80 -1.02
C LEU A 57 1.91 -12.38 -1.31
N LEU A 58 1.08 -11.85 -0.41
CA LEU A 58 0.63 -10.46 -0.44
C LEU A 58 1.41 -9.60 0.57
N VAL A 59 2.12 -8.59 0.10
CA VAL A 59 2.89 -7.66 0.96
C VAL A 59 2.24 -6.28 0.91
N ASN A 60 1.91 -5.71 2.07
CA ASN A 60 1.39 -4.36 2.20
C ASN A 60 2.35 -3.47 3.00
N VAL A 61 3.07 -2.61 2.28
CA VAL A 61 3.93 -1.54 2.84
C VAL A 61 3.31 -0.15 2.64
N ALA A 62 2.05 -0.11 2.22
CA ALA A 62 1.34 1.12 1.92
C ALA A 62 0.45 1.55 3.09
N ARG A 63 -0.81 1.11 3.11
CA ARG A 63 -1.82 1.48 4.12
C ARG A 63 -2.78 0.31 4.32
N GLY A 64 -3.16 0.03 5.56
CA GLY A 64 -4.06 -1.09 5.87
C GLY A 64 -5.37 -1.03 5.08
N ALA A 65 -6.04 0.13 5.08
CA ALA A 65 -7.35 0.32 4.46
C ALA A 65 -7.38 0.23 2.91
N ILE A 66 -6.27 -0.08 2.24
CA ILE A 66 -6.27 -0.49 0.83
C ILE A 66 -6.81 -1.92 0.70
N ILE A 67 -6.63 -2.73 1.74
CA ILE A 67 -7.13 -4.10 1.83
C ILE A 67 -8.36 -4.10 2.76
N ASP A 68 -9.37 -4.88 2.42
CA ASP A 68 -10.46 -5.18 3.34
C ASP A 68 -9.98 -6.13 4.45
N GLU A 69 -10.06 -5.67 5.71
CA GLU A 69 -9.47 -6.37 6.88
C GLU A 69 -10.06 -7.77 7.08
N GLU A 70 -11.39 -7.86 7.05
CA GLU A 70 -12.13 -9.11 7.23
C GLU A 70 -11.85 -10.10 6.10
N ALA A 71 -11.86 -9.63 4.86
CA ALA A 71 -11.60 -10.45 3.69
C ALA A 71 -10.20 -11.06 3.74
N LEU A 72 -9.18 -10.27 4.10
CA LEU A 72 -7.81 -10.76 4.19
C LEU A 72 -7.68 -11.82 5.31
N TYR A 73 -8.18 -11.53 6.50
CA TYR A 73 -8.11 -12.48 7.62
C TYR A 73 -8.80 -13.80 7.28
N THR A 74 -10.01 -13.73 6.70
CA THR A 74 -10.78 -14.90 6.28
C THR A 74 -10.06 -15.70 5.21
N HIS A 75 -9.45 -15.03 4.23
CA HIS A 75 -8.68 -15.66 3.17
C HIS A 75 -7.44 -16.39 3.72
N LEU A 76 -6.63 -15.74 4.55
CA LEU A 76 -5.44 -16.33 5.18
C LEU A 76 -5.77 -17.54 6.04
N LYS A 77 -6.85 -17.46 6.83
CA LYS A 77 -7.31 -18.57 7.67
C LYS A 77 -7.75 -19.79 6.86
N SER A 78 -8.31 -19.57 5.66
CA SER A 78 -8.83 -20.65 4.79
C SER A 78 -7.76 -21.22 3.85
N HIS A 79 -6.65 -20.52 3.63
CA HIS A 79 -5.59 -20.90 2.70
C HIS A 79 -4.23 -20.89 3.41
N PRO A 80 -3.84 -21.99 4.08
CA PRO A 80 -2.60 -22.04 4.88
C PRO A 80 -1.31 -21.83 4.08
N THR A 81 -1.35 -22.00 2.76
CA THR A 81 -0.21 -21.77 1.85
C THR A 81 -0.10 -20.34 1.36
N PHE A 82 -1.20 -19.57 1.41
CA PHE A 82 -1.18 -18.15 1.08
C PHE A 82 -0.51 -17.38 2.22
N MET A 83 0.35 -16.42 1.92
CA MET A 83 1.09 -15.68 2.93
C MET A 83 0.80 -14.18 2.88
N ALA A 84 0.92 -13.49 4.00
CA ALA A 84 0.84 -12.03 4.06
C ALA A 84 1.99 -11.40 4.85
N GLY A 85 2.57 -10.33 4.30
CA GLY A 85 3.48 -9.41 4.99
C GLY A 85 2.81 -8.06 5.21
N ILE A 86 2.63 -7.61 6.45
CA ILE A 86 1.89 -6.39 6.77
C ILE A 86 2.79 -5.44 7.57
N ASP A 87 3.11 -4.28 6.98
CA ASP A 87 3.79 -3.19 7.69
C ASP A 87 2.80 -2.10 8.10
N ALA A 88 1.83 -1.78 7.23
CA ALA A 88 0.83 -0.75 7.50
C ALA A 88 -0.53 -1.37 7.87
N TRP A 89 -1.03 -1.03 9.05
CA TRP A 89 -2.22 -1.63 9.65
C TRP A 89 -3.46 -0.74 9.48
N TRP A 90 -4.65 -1.27 9.79
CA TRP A 90 -5.90 -0.52 9.66
C TRP A 90 -6.06 0.55 10.73
N THR A 91 -5.73 0.22 11.99
CA THR A 91 -5.75 1.17 13.10
C THR A 91 -4.34 1.40 13.64
N GLU A 92 -3.80 2.56 13.32
CA GLU A 92 -2.41 2.94 13.66
C GLU A 92 -2.32 4.21 14.53
N PRO A 93 -1.31 4.31 15.43
CA PRO A 93 -1.20 5.41 16.38
C PRO A 93 -1.15 6.80 15.74
N PHE A 94 -0.44 6.99 14.63
CA PHE A 94 -0.28 8.31 14.01
C PHE A 94 -1.59 8.86 13.39
N LEU A 95 -2.56 7.98 13.09
CA LEU A 95 -3.84 8.36 12.50
C LEU A 95 -4.99 8.28 13.51
N HIS A 96 -4.97 7.28 14.40
CA HIS A 96 -6.09 6.96 15.29
C HIS A 96 -5.78 7.17 16.78
N GLY A 97 -4.54 7.53 17.13
CA GLY A 97 -4.09 7.68 18.51
C GLY A 97 -3.87 6.35 19.26
N THR A 98 -4.13 5.20 18.62
CA THR A 98 -3.92 3.87 19.19
C THR A 98 -3.55 2.86 18.10
N PHE A 99 -3.00 1.72 18.50
CA PHE A 99 -2.83 0.55 17.64
C PHE A 99 -3.90 -0.49 17.96
N ARG A 100 -4.56 -1.02 16.93
CA ARG A 100 -5.57 -2.08 17.08
C ARG A 100 -5.62 -2.96 15.83
N MET A 101 -5.86 -4.25 16.05
CA MET A 101 -6.27 -5.20 15.01
C MET A 101 -7.65 -5.72 15.39
N ASP A 102 -8.58 -5.75 14.45
CA ASP A 102 -9.93 -6.26 14.72
C ASP A 102 -9.96 -7.80 14.64
N TYR A 103 -8.93 -8.41 14.06
CA TYR A 103 -8.73 -9.85 13.96
C TYR A 103 -7.34 -10.28 14.46
N PRO A 104 -7.17 -11.52 14.97
CA PRO A 104 -5.91 -11.98 15.54
C PRO A 104 -4.91 -12.43 14.46
N PHE A 105 -4.49 -11.52 13.58
CA PHE A 105 -3.56 -11.79 12.48
C PHE A 105 -2.26 -12.45 12.95
N LEU A 106 -1.75 -12.08 14.13
CA LEU A 106 -0.49 -12.59 14.66
C LEU A 106 -0.58 -14.03 15.21
N GLU A 107 -1.78 -14.61 15.29
CA GLU A 107 -1.97 -16.04 15.59
C GLU A 107 -1.87 -16.91 14.33
N LEU A 108 -1.94 -16.31 13.13
CA LEU A 108 -1.86 -17.03 11.88
C LEU A 108 -0.38 -17.31 11.51
N PRO A 109 0.01 -18.57 11.27
CA PRO A 109 1.41 -18.93 10.99
C PRO A 109 1.90 -18.42 9.62
N ASN A 110 0.98 -18.04 8.74
CA ASN A 110 1.21 -17.52 7.41
C ASN A 110 1.17 -15.98 7.33
N VAL A 111 1.35 -15.30 8.48
CA VAL A 111 1.41 -13.83 8.56
C VAL A 111 2.71 -13.37 9.21
N LEU A 112 3.35 -12.38 8.59
CA LEU A 112 4.45 -11.63 9.16
C LEU A 112 4.07 -10.15 9.28
N GLY A 113 4.33 -9.55 10.44
CA GLY A 113 3.96 -8.16 10.73
C GLY A 113 5.15 -7.31 11.19
N SER A 114 5.14 -6.02 10.81
CA SER A 114 6.04 -5.00 11.34
C SER A 114 5.28 -3.73 11.75
N PRO A 115 5.81 -2.90 12.67
CA PRO A 115 5.07 -1.76 13.23
C PRO A 115 5.22 -0.49 12.38
N HIS A 116 4.74 -0.51 11.14
CA HIS A 116 4.78 0.61 10.18
C HIS A 116 6.12 1.33 10.11
N ASN A 117 7.19 0.55 9.92
CA ASN A 117 8.56 1.05 9.96
C ASN A 117 9.36 0.71 8.69
N SER A 118 8.73 0.19 7.64
CA SER A 118 9.42 -0.13 6.37
C SER A 118 10.11 1.07 5.72
N ALA A 119 9.60 2.28 5.95
CA ALA A 119 10.20 3.52 5.45
C ALA A 119 11.33 4.08 6.33
N VAL A 120 11.58 3.51 7.51
CA VAL A 120 12.57 4.01 8.48
C VAL A 120 13.97 3.57 8.07
N VAL A 121 14.58 4.37 7.20
CA VAL A 121 15.97 4.20 6.75
C VAL A 121 16.82 5.40 7.16
N SER A 122 18.14 5.21 7.20
CA SER A 122 19.09 6.30 7.50
C SER A 122 18.84 7.52 6.61
N ASN A 123 18.90 8.71 7.19
CA ASN A 123 18.73 10.00 6.53
C ASN A 123 17.32 10.31 5.96
N ILE A 124 16.32 9.44 6.12
CA ILE A 124 14.98 9.68 5.55
C ILE A 124 14.36 11.01 5.99
N ILE A 125 14.47 11.36 7.27
CA ILE A 125 13.91 12.61 7.82
C ILE A 125 14.64 13.84 7.26
N LEU A 126 15.97 13.78 7.14
CA LEU A 126 16.76 14.87 6.60
C LEU A 126 16.41 15.12 5.13
N GLU A 127 16.30 14.05 4.34
CA GLU A 127 15.96 14.13 2.93
C GLU A 127 14.53 14.63 2.72
N ALA A 128 13.57 14.14 3.50
CA ALA A 128 12.19 14.63 3.47
C ALA A 128 12.09 16.12 3.84
N ALA A 129 12.79 16.55 4.89
CA ALA A 129 12.82 17.95 5.31
C ALA A 129 13.47 18.85 4.23
N ARG A 130 14.54 18.38 3.59
CA ARG A 130 15.21 19.07 2.48
C ARG A 130 14.25 19.26 1.30
N GLN A 131 13.55 18.21 0.88
CA GLN A 131 12.57 18.28 -0.22
C GLN A 131 11.40 19.22 0.11
N ALA A 132 10.91 19.18 1.36
CA ALA A 132 9.86 20.08 1.83
C ALA A 132 10.32 21.55 1.79
N ALA A 133 11.52 21.85 2.28
CA ALA A 133 12.08 23.19 2.27
C ALA A 133 12.30 23.73 0.84
N GLU A 134 12.79 22.89 -0.08
CA GLU A 134 12.96 23.30 -1.48
C GLU A 134 11.60 23.61 -2.14
N ASN A 135 10.57 22.81 -1.87
CA ASN A 135 9.23 23.08 -2.38
C ASN A 135 8.63 24.40 -1.84
N VAL A 136 8.89 24.73 -0.57
CA VAL A 136 8.49 26.02 0.02
C VAL A 136 9.22 27.17 -0.68
N LYS A 137 10.53 27.04 -0.90
CA LYS A 137 11.33 28.03 -1.63
C LYS A 137 10.80 28.23 -3.05
N HIS A 138 10.61 27.15 -3.82
CA HIS A 138 10.04 27.23 -5.16
C HIS A 138 8.71 28.00 -5.18
N PHE A 139 7.82 27.71 -4.21
CA PHE A 139 6.55 28.41 -4.10
C PHE A 139 6.71 29.93 -3.87
N LEU A 140 7.61 30.32 -2.96
CA LEU A 140 7.88 31.73 -2.65
C LEU A 140 8.53 32.49 -3.82
N GLU A 141 9.34 31.80 -4.63
CA GLU A 141 10.03 32.35 -5.80
C GLU A 141 9.18 32.30 -7.08
N GLY A 142 7.97 31.73 -7.03
CA GLY A 142 7.10 31.56 -8.19
C GLY A 142 7.56 30.47 -9.16
N GLU A 143 8.45 29.58 -8.71
CA GLU A 143 8.92 28.42 -9.46
C GLU A 143 7.95 27.23 -9.34
N LYS A 144 8.20 26.20 -10.16
CA LYS A 144 7.34 25.01 -10.20
C LYS A 144 7.54 24.13 -8.97
N VAL A 145 6.49 24.01 -8.16
CA VAL A 145 6.41 23.03 -7.05
C VAL A 145 6.31 21.60 -7.61
N ILE A 146 7.02 20.66 -6.99
CA ILE A 146 7.01 19.23 -7.36
C ILE A 146 6.19 18.40 -6.36
N GLY A 147 5.74 17.22 -6.78
CA GLY A 147 5.03 16.30 -5.90
C GLY A 147 3.65 16.79 -5.45
N ILE A 148 2.94 17.55 -6.30
CA ILE A 148 1.61 18.08 -5.98
C ILE A 148 0.65 16.94 -5.64
N VAL A 149 0.09 17.01 -4.44
CA VAL A 149 -0.97 16.13 -3.96
C VAL A 149 -2.29 16.90 -4.04
N ARG A 150 -3.30 16.31 -4.69
CA ARG A 150 -4.64 16.88 -4.82
C ARG A 150 -5.51 16.41 -3.68
N ARG A 151 -6.07 17.34 -2.90
CA ARG A 151 -6.86 16.98 -1.71
C ARG A 151 -8.10 16.17 -2.08
N GLU A 152 -8.70 16.45 -3.22
CA GLU A 152 -9.90 15.77 -3.73
C GLU A 152 -9.72 14.25 -3.90
N ASP A 153 -8.49 13.79 -4.15
CA ASP A 153 -8.18 12.37 -4.34
C ASP A 153 -8.21 11.60 -3.00
N TYR A 154 -8.03 12.29 -1.87
CA TYR A 154 -7.82 11.69 -0.56
C TYR A 154 -9.08 11.74 0.32
N LEU A 155 -9.10 10.86 1.31
CA LEU A 155 -10.22 10.66 2.23
C LEU A 155 -10.32 11.74 3.32
N TRP A 156 -9.27 12.55 3.50
CA TRP A 156 -9.14 13.62 4.51
C TRP A 156 -8.38 14.84 3.95
#